data_AF-L7CHH5-F1
#
_entry.id   AF-L7CHH5-F1
#
_cell.length_a   1.000
_cell.length_b   1.000
_cell.length_c   1.000
_cell.angle_alpha   90.00
_cell.angle_beta   90.00
_cell.angle_gamma   90.00
#
_symmetry.space_group_name_H-M   'P 1'
#
loop_
_entity.id
_entity.type
_entity.pdbx_description
1 polymer ?
#
loop_
_entity_poly.entity_id
_entity_poly.type
_entity_poly.pdbx_seq_one_letter_code
_entity_poly.pdbx_strand_id
1 'polypeptide(L)'
;MSHVVQIATQVRDAAAVRKACDRLGLDEPVEGEVKLFSQTVSGLAVRLPKWRYPVVFDLKTGESKFDNYQGYWGNQKELNQFL
;
A
#
# COMPACT_ATOMS: atom_id res chain seq x y z
N MET A 1 -7.26 -25.25 -19.91
CA MET A 1 -8.00 -24.26 -19.11
C MET A 1 -7.37 -24.22 -17.74
N SER A 2 -6.81 -23.08 -17.34
CA SER A 2 -6.12 -22.91 -16.06
C SER A 2 -7.13 -22.41 -15.02
N HIS A 3 -7.32 -23.14 -13.93
CA HIS A 3 -8.14 -22.73 -12.79
C HIS A 3 -7.23 -22.18 -11.69
N VAL A 4 -6.56 -21.06 -11.97
CA VAL A 4 -5.77 -20.38 -10.92
C VAL A 4 -6.73 -19.53 -10.10
N VAL A 5 -6.86 -19.88 -8.83
CA VAL A 5 -7.57 -19.06 -7.83
C VAL A 5 -6.61 -17.95 -7.36
N GLN A 6 -7.08 -16.71 -7.41
CA GLN A 6 -6.34 -15.55 -6.90
C GLN A 6 -6.91 -15.12 -5.55
N ILE A 7 -6.04 -14.92 -4.58
CA ILE A 7 -6.37 -14.35 -3.27
C ILE A 7 -5.67 -13.00 -3.17
N ALA A 8 -6.42 -11.96 -2.84
CA ALA A 8 -5.91 -10.60 -2.69
C ALA A 8 -6.42 -9.99 -1.38
N THR A 9 -5.51 -9.38 -0.61
CA THR A 9 -5.86 -8.63 0.61
C THR A 9 -6.53 -7.31 0.23
N GLN A 10 -7.64 -6.98 0.90
CA GLN A 10 -8.33 -5.70 0.73
C GLN A 10 -8.29 -4.85 2.01
N VAL A 11 -8.02 -3.56 1.86
CA VAL A 11 -7.93 -2.60 2.97
C VAL A 11 -8.98 -1.51 2.78
N ARG A 12 -9.98 -1.47 3.68
CA ARG A 12 -11.15 -0.57 3.57
C ARG A 12 -11.35 0.35 4.78
N ASP A 13 -10.54 0.22 5.82
CA ASP A 13 -10.68 0.99 7.06
C ASP A 13 -9.44 1.88 7.30
N ALA A 14 -9.64 3.20 7.24
CA ALA A 14 -8.60 4.17 7.53
C ALA A 14 -8.03 4.06 8.95
N ALA A 15 -8.87 3.69 9.93
CA ALA A 15 -8.42 3.53 11.31
C ALA A 15 -7.48 2.32 11.45
N ALA A 16 -7.75 1.23 10.72
CA ALA A 16 -6.85 0.08 10.67
C ALA A 16 -5.50 0.44 10.05
N VAL A 17 -5.48 1.23 8.96
CA VAL A 17 -4.25 1.74 8.34
C VAL A 17 -3.44 2.57 9.32
N ARG A 18 -4.07 3.53 10.03
CA ARG A 18 -3.40 4.34 11.05
C ARG A 18 -2.80 3.49 12.16
N LYS A 19 -3.58 2.55 12.71
CA LYS A 19 -3.08 1.61 13.74
C LYS A 19 -1.91 0.76 13.26
N ALA A 20 -1.89 0.37 11.98
CA ALA A 20 -0.77 -0.36 11.40
C ALA A 20 0.49 0.52 11.28
N CYS A 21 0.34 1.80 10.91
CA CYS A 21 1.44 2.78 10.97
C CYS A 21 1.99 2.90 12.40
N ASP A 22 1.10 3.09 13.39
CA ASP A 22 1.50 3.22 14.80
C ASP A 22 2.25 1.98 15.29
N ARG A 23 1.72 0.78 15.00
CA ARG A 23 2.32 -0.51 15.36
C ARG A 23 3.74 -0.67 14.81
N LEU A 24 4.00 -0.10 13.64
CA LEU A 24 5.28 -0.23 12.93
C LEU A 24 6.18 1.01 13.07
N GLY A 25 5.75 2.04 13.82
CA GLY A 25 6.48 3.28 14.00
C GLY A 25 6.66 4.06 12.70
N LEU A 26 5.68 4.00 11.79
CA LEU A 26 5.66 4.75 10.54
C LEU A 26 4.99 6.12 10.75
N ASP A 27 5.27 7.05 9.84
CA ASP A 27 4.54 8.31 9.77
C ASP A 27 3.04 8.08 9.53
N GLU A 28 2.22 9.01 10.00
CA GLU A 28 0.77 8.96 9.77
C GLU A 28 0.44 8.91 8.26
N PRO A 29 -0.58 8.13 7.87
CA PRO A 29 -0.96 8.05 6.48
C PRO A 29 -1.61 9.35 5.99
N VAL A 30 -1.27 9.76 4.77
CA VAL A 30 -1.73 11.02 4.17
C VAL A 30 -2.77 10.75 3.10
N GLU A 31 -3.96 11.34 3.22
CA GLU A 31 -5.00 11.24 2.19
C GLU A 31 -4.75 12.24 1.06
N GLY A 32 -4.84 11.80 -0.20
CA GLY A 32 -4.74 12.68 -1.35
C GLY A 32 -4.38 11.99 -2.65
N GLU A 33 -4.02 12.80 -3.65
CA GLU A 33 -3.46 12.33 -4.92
C GLU A 33 -1.95 12.15 -4.81
N VAL A 34 -1.48 11.00 -5.27
CA VAL A 34 -0.09 10.58 -5.15
C VAL A 34 0.43 10.15 -6.52
N LYS A 35 1.54 10.75 -6.93
CA LYS A 35 2.27 10.34 -8.12
C LYS A 35 3.12 9.10 -7.82
N LEU A 36 2.70 7.96 -8.35
CA LEU A 36 3.54 6.77 -8.45
C LEU A 36 4.44 6.87 -9.70
N PHE A 37 5.17 5.81 -10.04
CA PHE A 37 6.06 5.84 -11.20
C PHE A 37 5.29 5.99 -12.51
N SER A 38 4.26 5.15 -12.70
CA SER A 38 3.51 5.08 -13.96
C SER A 38 2.26 5.95 -14.01
N GLN A 39 1.69 6.30 -12.85
CA GLN A 39 0.36 6.90 -12.75
C GLN A 39 0.21 7.79 -11.51
N THR A 40 -0.82 8.62 -11.51
CA THR A 40 -1.28 9.34 -10.31
C THR A 40 -2.53 8.64 -9.81
N VAL A 41 -2.58 8.36 -8.51
CA VAL A 41 -3.70 7.65 -7.87
C VAL A 41 -4.15 8.39 -6.64
N SER A 42 -5.44 8.35 -6.34
CA SER A 42 -6.01 8.93 -5.12
C SER A 42 -6.21 7.85 -4.06
N GLY A 43 -5.97 8.19 -2.80
CA GLY A 43 -6.25 7.32 -1.66
C GLY A 43 -5.46 7.70 -0.42
N LEU A 44 -5.36 6.75 0.50
CA LEU A 44 -4.65 6.90 1.75
C LEU A 44 -3.21 6.36 1.61
N ALA A 45 -2.24 7.26 1.62
CA ALA A 45 -0.84 6.97 1.31
C ALA A 45 -0.03 6.63 2.57
N VAL A 46 0.71 5.52 2.54
CA VAL A 46 1.63 5.07 3.59
C VAL A 46 3.04 4.99 3.03
N ARG A 47 4.01 5.61 3.73
CA ARG A 47 5.43 5.53 3.39
C ARG A 47 6.08 4.36 4.14
N LEU A 48 6.35 3.27 3.43
CA LEU A 48 7.06 2.12 3.99
C LEU A 48 8.58 2.34 4.03
N PRO A 49 9.31 1.68 4.95
CA PRO A 49 10.76 1.84 5.08
C PRO A 49 11.49 1.41 3.81
N LYS A 50 12.39 2.26 3.29
CA LYS A 50 13.20 2.01 2.08
C LYS A 50 12.38 1.83 0.79
N TRP A 51 11.11 2.24 0.79
CA TRP A 51 10.32 2.32 -0.43
C TRP A 51 10.54 3.65 -1.14
N ARG A 52 10.67 3.60 -2.47
CA ARG A 52 10.83 4.79 -3.31
C ARG A 52 9.53 5.56 -3.46
N TYR A 53 8.42 4.82 -3.60
CA TYR A 53 7.07 5.35 -3.72
C TYR A 53 6.22 4.83 -2.56
N PRO A 54 5.28 5.62 -2.04
CA PRO A 54 4.37 5.15 -1.00
C PRO A 54 3.42 4.08 -1.55
N VAL A 55 2.84 3.30 -0.65
CA VAL A 55 1.70 2.44 -0.94
C VAL A 55 0.43 3.26 -0.73
N VAL A 56 -0.48 3.25 -1.70
CA VAL A 56 -1.73 4.01 -1.63
C VAL A 56 -2.89 3.04 -1.52
N PHE A 57 -3.63 3.12 -0.41
CA PHE A 57 -4.83 2.31 -0.17
C PHE A 57 -6.07 3.05 -0.65
N ASP A 58 -6.77 2.47 -1.62
CA ASP A 58 -8.08 2.93 -2.05
C ASP A 58 -9.14 2.27 -1.16
N LEU A 59 -9.58 2.98 -0.12
CA LEU A 59 -10.49 2.45 0.88
C LEU A 59 -11.88 2.12 0.33
N LYS A 60 -12.25 2.67 -0.84
CA LYS A 60 -13.55 2.42 -1.49
C LYS A 60 -13.55 1.08 -2.20
N THR A 61 -12.50 0.79 -2.97
CA THR A 61 -12.37 -0.49 -3.69
C THR A 61 -11.77 -1.58 -2.82
N GLY A 62 -10.98 -1.20 -1.82
CA GLY A 62 -10.16 -2.09 -1.00
C GLY A 62 -8.77 -2.34 -1.60
N GLU A 63 -8.45 -1.80 -2.77
CA GLU A 63 -7.21 -2.10 -3.48
C GLU A 63 -6.00 -1.36 -2.90
N SER A 64 -4.84 -1.99 -2.98
CA SER A 64 -3.55 -1.38 -2.65
C SER A 64 -2.79 -1.08 -3.94
N LYS A 65 -2.46 0.19 -4.18
CA LYS A 65 -1.76 0.66 -5.38
C LYS A 65 -0.33 1.04 -5.03
N PHE A 66 0.65 0.43 -5.69
CA PHE A 66 2.07 0.69 -5.42
C PHE A 66 2.95 0.24 -6.59
N ASP A 67 4.14 0.82 -6.67
CA ASP A 67 5.18 0.44 -7.64
C ASP A 67 6.45 0.05 -6.87
N ASN A 68 6.73 -1.25 -6.75
CA ASN A 68 7.95 -1.73 -6.09
C ASN A 68 9.01 -2.27 -7.08
N TYR A 69 8.73 -2.28 -8.39
CA TYR A 69 9.58 -2.80 -9.47
C TYR A 69 10.32 -4.08 -9.08
N GLN A 70 9.61 -5.21 -8.98
CA GLN A 70 10.18 -6.52 -8.56
C GLN A 70 10.96 -6.49 -7.23
N GLY A 71 10.67 -5.52 -6.36
CA GLY A 71 11.35 -5.33 -5.07
C GLY A 71 12.50 -4.32 -5.08
N TYR A 72 12.95 -3.83 -6.25
CA TYR A 72 14.05 -2.85 -6.35
C TYR A 72 13.69 -1.49 -5.75
N TRP A 73 12.41 -1.13 -5.68
CA TRP A 73 11.93 0.14 -5.14
C TRP A 73 11.22 -0.01 -3.80
N GLY A 74 11.33 -1.18 -3.18
CA GLY A 74 10.70 -1.47 -1.89
C GLY A 74 10.55 -2.97 -1.71
N ASN A 75 11.05 -3.49 -0.59
CA ASN A 75 10.92 -4.92 -0.32
C ASN A 75 9.46 -5.25 0.03
N GLN A 76 8.86 -6.18 -0.70
CA GLN A 76 7.49 -6.65 -0.48
C GLN A 76 7.24 -7.10 0.96
N LYS A 77 8.27 -7.59 1.67
CA LYS A 77 8.18 -7.98 3.09
C LYS A 77 7.66 -6.85 3.98
N GLU A 78 8.03 -5.60 3.71
CA GLU A 78 7.57 -4.46 4.52
C GLU A 78 6.06 -4.24 4.37
N LEU A 79 5.53 -4.41 3.15
CA LEU A 79 4.09 -4.37 2.90
C LEU A 79 3.37 -5.57 3.52
N ASN A 80 3.97 -6.76 3.48
CA ASN A 80 3.40 -7.95 4.11
C ASN A 80 3.39 -7.88 5.64
N GLN A 81 4.32 -7.15 6.26
CA GLN A 81 4.32 -6.89 7.70
C GLN A 81 3.30 -5.82 8.09
N PHE A 82 2.99 -4.91 7.16
CA PHE A 82 1.96 -3.89 7.33
C PHE A 82 0.55 -4.50 7.34
N LEU A 83 0.25 -5.35 6.36
CA LEU A 83 -1.03 -6.04 6.19
C LEU A 83 -1.27 -7.11 7.25
#